data_AF-A0A7J7K2A1-F1
#
_entry.id   AF-A0A7J7K2A1-F1
#
_cell.length_a   1.000
_cell.length_b   1.000
_cell.length_c   1.000
_cell.angle_alpha   90.00
_cell.angle_beta   90.00
_cell.angle_gamma   90.00
#
_symmetry.space_group_name_H-M   'P 1'
#
loop_
_entity.id
_entity.type
_entity.pdbx_description
1 polymer ?
#
loop_
_entity_poly.entity_id
_entity_poly.type
_entity_poly.pdbx_seq_one_letter_code
_entity_poly.pdbx_strand_id
1 'polypeptide(L)'
;MDFEAGQHEHSVVSKINLVDMAGSERQSSAQTSGKRLKEGASINKSLLTLGKVISETVLTWLLRESLGGNSRTAMIATISLNLEETLSTLVIV
;
A
#
# COMPACT_ATOMS: atom_id res chain seq x y z
N MET A 1 -37.59 -26.99 32.91
CA MET A 1 -36.28 -27.64 33.10
C MET A 1 -35.69 -27.91 31.73
N ASP A 2 -35.30 -26.80 31.08
CA ASP A 2 -33.96 -26.48 30.58
C ASP A 2 -33.10 -27.63 30.07
N PHE A 3 -32.69 -27.52 28.81
CA PHE A 3 -31.28 -27.65 28.42
C PHE A 3 -31.07 -26.85 27.12
N GLU A 4 -30.87 -25.53 27.26
CA GLU A 4 -30.14 -24.75 26.25
C GLU A 4 -28.65 -25.01 26.47
N ALA A 5 -28.05 -25.86 25.63
CA ALA A 5 -26.60 -25.90 25.48
C ALA A 5 -26.23 -25.10 24.23
N GLY A 6 -26.14 -23.78 24.40
CA GLY A 6 -25.64 -22.87 23.38
C GLY A 6 -24.21 -23.28 22.98
N GLN A 7 -24.06 -23.76 21.75
CA GLN A 7 -22.75 -23.94 21.13
C GLN A 7 -22.11 -22.56 20.95
N HIS A 8 -21.28 -22.15 21.90
CA HIS A 8 -20.35 -21.04 21.70
C HIS A 8 -19.24 -21.52 20.78
N GLU A 9 -19.47 -21.45 19.47
CA GLU A 9 -18.45 -21.67 18.46
C GLU A 9 -17.48 -20.48 18.50
N HIS A 10 -16.35 -20.63 19.19
CA HIS A 10 -15.26 -19.67 19.16
C HIS A 10 -14.58 -19.72 17.78
N SER A 11 -15.13 -19.03 16.79
CA SER A 11 -14.48 -18.84 15.49
C SER A 11 -13.53 -17.65 15.55
N VAL A 12 -12.24 -17.87 15.30
CA VAL A 12 -11.26 -16.79 15.10
C VAL A 12 -11.09 -16.57 13.60
N VAL A 13 -11.32 -15.34 13.14
CA VAL A 13 -11.16 -14.95 11.73
C VAL A 13 -10.02 -13.95 11.61
N SER A 14 -9.05 -14.22 10.75
CA SER A 14 -7.99 -13.28 10.36
C SER A 14 -8.11 -12.87 8.90
N LYS A 15 -7.65 -11.67 8.58
CA LYS A 15 -7.58 -11.14 7.21
C LYS A 15 -6.11 -10.83 6.90
N ILE A 16 -5.64 -11.28 5.74
CA ILE A 16 -4.30 -10.97 5.23
C ILE A 16 -4.48 -10.21 3.93
N ASN A 17 -3.88 -9.03 3.83
CA ASN A 17 -3.85 -8.23 2.62
C ASN A 17 -2.43 -8.28 2.04
N LEU A 18 -2.28 -8.78 0.82
CA LEU A 18 -1.03 -8.72 0.06
C LEU A 18 -1.24 -7.74 -1.08
N VAL A 19 -0.46 -6.68 -1.11
CA VAL A 19 -0.57 -5.58 -2.07
C VAL A 19 0.74 -5.46 -2.81
N ASP A 20 0.69 -5.46 -4.14
CA ASP A 20 1.83 -5.18 -5.02
C ASP A 20 1.75 -3.74 -5.54
N MET A 21 2.91 -3.12 -5.73
CA MET A 21 3.03 -1.73 -6.17
C MET A 21 3.73 -1.66 -7.53
N ALA A 22 3.19 -0.83 -8.41
CA ALA A 22 3.90 -0.49 -9.64
C ALA A 22 5.18 0.30 -9.33
N GLY A 23 6.14 0.26 -10.26
CA GLY A 23 7.39 1.01 -10.14
C GLY A 23 7.16 2.52 -10.08
N SER A 24 8.04 3.21 -9.36
CA SER A 24 8.05 4.67 -9.23
C SER A 24 8.93 5.36 -10.26
N GLU A 25 9.20 4.71 -11.40
CA GLU A 25 10.19 5.22 -12.34
C GLU A 25 9.79 6.58 -12.93
N ARG A 26 10.79 7.45 -13.07
CA ARG A 26 10.57 8.78 -13.62
C ARG A 26 10.29 8.74 -15.12
N GLN A 27 9.35 9.58 -15.53
CA GLN A 27 8.98 9.74 -16.94
C GLN A 27 10.17 10.18 -17.81
N SER A 28 11.07 11.00 -17.27
CA SER A 28 12.30 11.42 -17.95
C SER A 28 13.21 10.24 -18.31
N SER A 29 13.20 9.20 -17.48
CA SER A 29 14.01 7.99 -17.63
C SER A 29 13.31 6.95 -18.51
N ALA A 30 11.98 6.98 -18.55
CA ALA A 30 11.16 5.97 -19.22
C ALA A 30 11.15 6.09 -20.76
N GLN A 31 11.60 7.22 -21.34
CA GLN A 31 11.54 7.51 -22.79
C GLN A 31 10.19 7.12 -23.44
N THR A 32 9.08 7.28 -22.71
CA THR A 32 7.75 6.89 -23.19
C THR A 32 7.01 8.08 -23.81
N SER A 33 6.21 7.82 -24.85
CA SER A 33 5.38 8.83 -25.51
C SER A 33 3.92 8.39 -25.62
N GLY A 34 3.03 9.36 -25.88
CA GLY A 34 1.61 9.10 -26.14
C GLY A 34 0.87 8.46 -24.95
N LYS A 35 0.25 7.30 -25.17
CA LYS A 35 -0.57 6.61 -24.15
C LYS A 35 0.26 6.14 -22.95
N ARG A 36 1.50 5.69 -23.19
CA ARG A 36 2.37 5.12 -22.17
C ARG A 36 2.91 6.18 -21.21
N LEU A 37 3.07 7.41 -21.70
CA LEU A 37 3.37 8.58 -20.86
C LEU A 37 2.21 8.91 -19.91
N LYS A 38 0.96 8.86 -20.40
CA LYS A 38 -0.24 9.11 -19.57
C LYS A 38 -0.45 8.03 -18.51
N GLU A 39 -0.14 6.78 -18.85
CA GLU A 39 -0.16 5.65 -17.93
C GLU A 39 0.89 5.84 -16.82
N GLY A 40 2.15 6.09 -17.17
CA GLY A 40 3.22 6.36 -16.20
C GLY A 40 2.94 7.58 -15.31
N ALA A 41 2.30 8.62 -15.86
CA ALA A 41 1.85 9.78 -15.07
C ALA A 41 0.83 9.36 -14.00
N SER A 42 -0.10 8.47 -14.36
CA SER A 42 -1.17 8.00 -13.48
C SER A 42 -0.63 7.08 -12.40
N ILE A 43 0.33 6.21 -12.73
CA ILE A 43 1.07 5.37 -11.78
C ILE A 43 1.78 6.27 -10.74
N ASN A 44 2.62 7.19 -11.19
CA ASN A 44 3.37 8.08 -10.30
C ASN A 44 2.45 8.97 -9.45
N LYS A 45 1.30 9.41 -10.01
CA LYS A 45 0.29 10.14 -9.24
C LYS A 45 -0.28 9.27 -8.12
N SER A 46 -0.63 8.01 -8.40
CA SER A 46 -1.18 7.10 -7.39
C SER A 46 -0.17 6.76 -6.29
N LEU A 47 1.11 6.57 -6.64
CA LEU A 47 2.20 6.34 -5.68
C LEU A 47 2.46 7.56 -4.80
N LEU A 48 2.46 8.77 -5.36
CA LEU A 48 2.59 10.00 -4.58
C LEU A 48 1.39 10.19 -3.64
N THR A 49 0.17 9.91 -4.10
CA THR A 49 -1.02 9.94 -3.24
C THR A 49 -0.89 8.92 -2.11
N LEU A 50 -0.38 7.72 -2.37
CA LEU A 50 -0.13 6.73 -1.33
C LEU A 50 0.92 7.21 -0.32
N GLY A 51 2.06 7.73 -0.77
CA GLY A 51 3.11 8.26 0.11
C GLY A 51 2.60 9.37 1.02
N LYS A 52 1.80 10.29 0.47
CA LYS A 52 1.11 11.32 1.28
C LYS A 52 0.21 10.71 2.34
N VAL A 53 -0.61 9.74 1.95
CA VAL A 53 -1.55 9.06 2.84
C VAL A 53 -0.84 8.29 3.96
N ILE A 54 0.30 7.67 3.67
CA ILE A 54 1.16 7.03 4.66
C ILE A 54 1.74 8.08 5.61
N SER A 55 2.33 9.16 5.07
CA SER A 55 2.98 10.21 5.85
C SER A 55 2.01 11.03 6.71
N GLU A 56 0.79 11.27 6.21
CA GLU A 56 -0.24 12.08 6.87
C GLU A 56 -1.11 11.26 7.82
N THR A 57 -0.74 9.98 8.06
CA THR A 57 -1.36 9.04 9.02
C THR A 57 -2.77 9.43 9.45
N VAL A 58 -3.79 8.99 8.68
CA VAL A 58 -5.07 8.45 9.22
C VAL A 58 -6.12 8.07 8.17
N LEU A 59 -6.13 8.58 6.93
CA LEU A 59 -7.34 8.42 6.11
C LEU A 59 -7.13 8.00 4.64
N THR A 60 -6.88 6.72 4.40
CA THR A 60 -7.49 6.07 3.23
C THR A 60 -8.22 4.80 3.64
N TRP A 61 -9.45 4.73 3.15
CA TRP A 61 -10.42 3.67 3.40
C TRP A 61 -9.91 2.24 3.12
N LEU A 62 -8.87 2.08 2.28
CA LEU A 62 -8.33 0.77 1.89
C LEU A 62 -7.29 0.21 2.87
N LEU A 63 -6.49 1.07 3.51
CA LEU A 63 -5.40 0.65 4.40
C LEU A 63 -5.64 1.07 5.85
N ARG A 64 -6.76 1.71 6.18
CA ARG A 64 -7.07 2.16 7.55
C ARG A 64 -7.05 1.05 8.60
N GLU A 65 -7.52 -0.15 8.26
CA GLU A 65 -7.43 -1.30 9.19
C GLU A 65 -6.01 -1.88 9.30
N SER A 66 -5.16 -1.64 8.28
CA SER A 66 -3.78 -2.15 8.20
C SER A 66 -2.74 -1.17 8.75
N LEU A 67 -2.72 0.09 8.31
CA LEU A 67 -1.76 1.14 8.65
C LEU A 67 -2.31 2.11 9.70
N GLY A 68 -2.82 1.58 10.82
CA GLY A 68 -3.43 2.38 11.89
C GLY A 68 -4.51 1.66 12.71
N GLY A 69 -4.88 0.44 12.33
CA GLY A 69 -5.80 -0.44 13.07
C GLY A 69 -5.08 -1.53 13.88
N ASN A 70 -5.81 -2.61 14.24
CA ASN A 70 -5.30 -3.74 15.03
C ASN A 70 -4.55 -4.81 14.20
N SER A 71 -4.17 -4.48 12.96
CA SER A 71 -3.43 -5.39 12.08
C SER A 71 -1.93 -5.11 12.16
N ARG A 72 -1.12 -6.17 12.13
CA ARG A 72 0.31 -6.02 11.87
C ARG A 72 0.49 -5.71 10.38
N THR A 73 1.28 -4.69 10.09
CA THR A 73 1.59 -4.30 8.71
C THR A 73 3.09 -4.15 8.54
N ALA A 74 3.60 -4.71 7.45
CA ALA A 74 4.98 -4.57 7.03
C ALA A 74 5.00 -4.16 5.56
N MET A 75 5.92 -3.28 5.20
CA MET A 75 6.16 -2.85 3.83
C MET A 75 7.56 -3.30 3.41
N ILE A 76 7.68 -3.81 2.18
CA ILE A 76 8.98 -4.18 1.58
C ILE A 76 9.29 -3.15 0.49
N ALA A 77 10.39 -2.43 0.66
CA ALA A 77 10.87 -1.44 -0.30
C ALA A 77 11.95 -2.07 -1.20
N THR A 78 11.67 -2.21 -2.49
CA THR A 78 12.66 -2.66 -3.48
C THR A 78 13.37 -1.46 -4.09
N ILE A 79 14.58 -1.17 -3.63
CA ILE A 79 15.37 -0.02 -4.10
C ILE A 79 16.41 -0.42 -5.15
N SER A 80 16.76 0.52 -6.04
CA SER A 80 17.86 0.37 -6.99
C SER A 80 19.13 1.10 -6.50
N LEU A 81 20.27 0.91 -7.16
CA LEU A 81 21.50 1.64 -6.81
C LEU A 81 21.45 3.14 -7.14
N ASN A 82 20.38 3.63 -7.75
CA ASN A 82 20.18 5.05 -7.99
C ASN A 82 19.78 5.75 -6.70
N LEU A 83 20.66 6.62 -6.19
CA LEU A 83 20.44 7.35 -4.94
C LEU A 83 19.16 8.19 -4.99
N GLU A 84 18.84 8.78 -6.13
CA GLU A 84 17.69 9.68 -6.26
C GLU A 84 16.36 8.93 -6.21
N GLU A 85 16.28 7.77 -6.87
CA GLU A 85 15.12 6.86 -6.81
C GLU A 85 15.00 6.21 -5.43
N THR A 86 16.14 5.89 -4.80
CA THR A 86 16.18 5.35 -3.43
C THR A 86 15.63 6.35 -2.43
N LEU A 87 16.06 7.61 -2.49
CA LEU A 87 15.54 8.67 -1.64
C LEU A 87 14.05 8.89 -1.89
N SER A 88 13.63 8.86 -3.15
CA SER A 88 12.21 9.01 -3.52
C SER A 88 11.37 7.86 -2.94
N THR A 89 11.87 6.63 -2.99
CA THR A 89 11.20 5.45 -2.40
C THR A 89 11.15 5.56 -0.88
N LEU A 90 12.25 5.95 -0.23
CA LEU A 90 12.33 6.07 1.23
C LEU A 90 11.47 7.21 1.80
N VAL A 91 11.06 8.17 0.98
CA VAL A 91 10.08 9.21 1.38
C VAL A 91 8.65 8.66 1.39
N ILE A 92 8.37 7.59 0.63
CA ILE A 92 7.04 6.97 0.53
C ILE A 92 6.83 5.93 1.65
N VAL A 93 7.89 5.22 2.02
CA VAL A 93 7.90 4.15 3.04
C VAL A 93 8.14 4.72 4.43
#